data_AF-A0A9W4QWQ3-F1
#
_entry.id   AF-A0A9W4QWQ3-F1
#
_cell.length_a   1.000
_cell.length_b   1.000
_cell.length_c   1.000
_cell.angle_alpha   90.00
_cell.angle_beta   90.00
_cell.angle_gamma   90.00
#
_symmetry.space_group_name_H-M   'P 1'
#
loop_
_entity.id
_entity.type
_entity.pdbx_description
1 polymer ?
#
loop_
_entity_poly.entity_id
_entity_poly.type
_entity_poly.pdbx_seq_one_letter_code
_entity_poly.pdbx_strand_id
1 'polypeptide(L)'
;MGKKNKFLSWFGFGKKEAEQSQQQTDDEASLANKKAEQAAAEEVERQRLAAEAKVQAEQVAAEEAERQRLAAQAKAQAEQVAAEEAERQRLAAQAKAQAEQVAAEEVERQRLAAEVKVQAEQVAAEEAERQRLATEAQAAAEEAERQRLAAEAKVQAEQVAAEEAERQRLATEAQAAAEEAERQRLAAEAKVQAEQAANEEAERQRLAAEAQAAAKEAERQRLAAEAKVQAEQAAAKEAERQRLAAEAKVQAEQAAAEEAERQRLAAEAKAQAEQVAAEEAERQRLAAEAKAQVEQDKPKKEGFFSRLKKGLLKTKVNLGSGIASIFKGKKIDDDLFEELETQLLTADLGVDTTMKLIDNLTDAANRKQLKDGDALYELMKQEMADMLKEAEKPLEIPHNKKPFVILMVGVNGVGKTTTIGKLAKQFQEQGKSVMLAAGDTFRAAAVEQLQVWGERNSIPVIAQHTGADSASVVFDAFQAAQARNVDVLIADTAGRLQNKDNLMQELEKIARVMKKLDPDAPHEVMLTIDAGTGQNAISQVNLFNQAVGLTGITLTKLDGTAKGGVIFAVADKFQVPIRYIGVGEGIDDLRTFKSEDFIEALFSNEDA
;
A
#
# COMPACT_ATOMS: atom_id res chain seq x y z
N MET A 1 56.42 59.11 131.77
CA MET A 1 56.18 60.39 132.49
C MET A 1 54.99 60.21 133.43
N GLY A 2 54.89 61.05 134.48
CA GLY A 2 53.88 60.91 135.56
C GLY A 2 54.44 60.06 136.72
N LYS A 3 54.62 60.53 137.96
CA LYS A 3 53.77 61.29 138.92
C LYS A 3 52.63 60.40 139.47
N LYS A 4 52.40 60.26 140.78
CA LYS A 4 52.93 61.01 141.96
C LYS A 4 52.69 60.24 143.28
N ASN A 5 53.53 60.49 144.29
CA ASN A 5 53.35 60.41 145.77
C ASN A 5 52.75 59.14 146.44
N LYS A 6 53.18 58.62 147.60
CA LYS A 6 53.92 59.05 148.83
C LYS A 6 53.06 59.35 150.07
N PHE A 7 53.32 58.58 151.14
CA PHE A 7 53.34 58.98 152.59
C PHE A 7 51.97 59.41 153.19
N LEU A 8 51.73 59.54 154.51
CA LEU A 8 52.47 59.28 155.77
C LEU A 8 51.67 58.22 156.59
N SER A 9 52.13 57.48 157.62
CA SER A 9 53.07 57.69 158.74
C SER A 9 52.54 58.54 159.93
N TRP A 10 52.63 57.96 161.15
CA TRP A 10 53.25 58.55 162.37
C TRP A 10 52.44 58.35 163.69
N PHE A 11 52.90 57.39 164.52
CA PHE A 11 52.80 57.19 166.00
C PHE A 11 51.45 57.40 166.75
N GLY A 12 51.20 56.79 167.92
CA GLY A 12 51.96 55.77 168.66
C GLY A 12 52.37 56.15 170.10
N PHE A 13 51.85 55.43 171.10
CA PHE A 13 52.31 55.33 172.51
C PHE A 13 51.41 54.24 173.18
N GLY A 14 51.87 53.34 174.07
CA GLY A 14 53.23 52.97 174.47
C GLY A 14 53.24 51.92 175.62
N LYS A 15 54.36 51.21 175.80
CA LYS A 15 54.77 50.40 176.98
C LYS A 15 53.74 49.41 177.62
N LYS A 16 53.80 48.12 177.25
CA LYS A 16 54.39 47.00 178.03
C LYS A 16 54.11 45.63 177.37
N GLU A 17 54.85 44.61 177.82
CA GLU A 17 54.64 43.16 177.61
C GLU A 17 54.59 42.65 176.16
N ALA A 18 55.72 42.09 175.68
CA ALA A 18 55.83 41.43 174.37
C ALA A 18 57.05 40.46 174.25
N GLU A 19 57.32 39.60 175.24
CA GLU A 19 58.33 38.53 175.10
C GLU A 19 57.72 37.27 174.44
N GLN A 20 57.41 37.34 173.14
CA GLN A 20 56.98 36.17 172.36
C GLN A 20 57.14 36.27 170.83
N SER A 21 57.33 37.48 170.27
CA SER A 21 57.23 37.74 168.83
C SER A 21 58.56 37.69 168.05
N GLN A 22 59.48 36.81 168.42
CA GLN A 22 60.81 36.68 167.78
C GLN A 22 61.07 35.28 167.18
N GLN A 23 60.12 34.34 167.30
CA GLN A 23 60.31 32.93 166.94
C GLN A 23 59.27 32.40 165.92
N GLN A 24 58.41 33.26 165.37
CA GLN A 24 57.47 32.89 164.29
C GLN A 24 57.94 33.34 162.90
N THR A 25 58.82 34.34 162.80
CA THR A 25 59.25 34.95 161.53
C THR A 25 60.11 34.02 160.66
N ASP A 26 60.92 33.18 161.29
CA ASP A 26 61.97 32.45 160.60
C ASP A 26 61.45 31.12 160.03
N ASP A 27 60.48 30.49 160.71
CA ASP A 27 59.77 29.31 160.20
C ASP A 27 58.83 29.65 159.03
N GLU A 28 58.16 30.82 159.06
CA GLU A 28 57.35 31.26 157.91
C GLU A 28 58.21 31.52 156.66
N ALA A 29 59.40 32.11 156.82
CA ALA A 29 60.34 32.32 155.72
C ALA A 29 60.84 30.98 155.12
N SER A 30 61.16 30.00 155.98
CA SER A 30 61.55 28.64 155.58
C SER A 30 60.44 27.92 154.80
N LEU A 31 59.19 28.03 155.28
CA LEU A 31 58.03 27.41 154.63
C LEU A 31 57.66 28.09 153.29
N ALA A 32 57.80 29.42 153.22
CA ALA A 32 57.57 30.18 152.00
C ALA A 32 58.58 29.83 150.91
N ASN A 33 59.87 29.71 151.26
CA ASN A 33 60.92 29.40 150.28
C ASN A 33 60.74 27.99 149.68
N LYS A 34 60.41 26.98 150.50
CA LYS A 34 60.10 25.63 150.02
C LYS A 34 58.87 25.59 149.10
N LYS A 35 57.83 26.38 149.40
CA LYS A 35 56.66 26.51 148.51
C LYS A 35 57.00 27.18 147.19
N ALA A 36 57.92 28.16 147.18
CA ALA A 36 58.41 28.78 145.95
C ALA A 36 59.22 27.80 145.10
N GLU A 37 60.10 26.98 145.70
CA GLU A 37 60.85 25.92 145.01
C GLU A 37 59.91 24.85 144.43
N GLN A 38 58.90 24.40 145.18
CA GLN A 38 57.90 23.46 144.68
C GLN A 38 57.06 24.04 143.53
N ALA A 39 56.60 25.28 143.65
CA ALA A 39 55.84 25.94 142.58
C ALA A 39 56.68 26.13 141.30
N ALA A 40 57.96 26.49 141.44
CA ALA A 40 58.88 26.58 140.30
C ALA A 40 59.16 25.21 139.66
N ALA A 41 59.26 24.14 140.45
CA ALA A 41 59.41 22.79 139.93
C ALA A 41 58.15 22.30 139.19
N GLU A 42 56.95 22.54 139.75
CA GLU A 42 55.67 22.26 139.07
C GLU A 42 55.51 23.09 137.79
N GLU A 43 55.95 24.35 137.77
CA GLU A 43 55.89 25.17 136.56
C GLU A 43 56.84 24.65 135.47
N VAL A 44 58.08 24.28 135.83
CA VAL A 44 59.03 23.66 134.89
C VAL A 44 58.51 22.32 134.37
N GLU A 45 57.88 21.49 135.22
CA GLU A 45 57.27 20.23 134.79
C GLU A 45 56.07 20.47 133.85
N ARG A 46 55.20 21.44 134.15
CA ARG A 46 54.11 21.85 133.24
C ARG A 46 54.63 22.38 131.92
N GLN A 47 55.70 23.18 131.91
CA GLN A 47 56.34 23.67 130.69
C GLN A 47 56.95 22.50 129.89
N ARG A 48 57.55 21.51 130.55
CA ARG A 48 58.08 20.30 129.88
C ARG A 48 56.97 19.46 129.26
N LEU A 49 55.88 19.20 129.99
CA LEU A 49 54.72 18.46 129.51
C LEU A 49 53.99 19.20 128.38
N ALA A 50 53.91 20.53 128.43
CA ALA A 50 53.36 21.34 127.34
C ALA A 50 54.25 21.31 126.09
N ALA A 51 55.58 21.28 126.24
CA ALA A 51 56.50 21.10 125.13
C ALA A 51 56.43 19.69 124.53
N GLU A 52 56.38 18.64 125.35
CA GLU A 52 56.18 17.25 124.92
C GLU A 52 54.85 17.08 124.16
N ALA A 53 53.75 17.62 124.69
CA ALA A 53 52.44 17.61 124.02
C ALA A 53 52.43 18.40 122.71
N LYS A 54 53.16 19.53 122.62
CA LYS A 54 53.30 20.29 121.36
C LYS A 54 54.08 19.51 120.31
N VAL A 55 55.17 18.84 120.70
CA VAL A 55 55.96 17.99 119.78
C VAL A 55 55.13 16.80 119.31
N GLN A 56 54.34 16.17 120.18
CA GLN A 56 53.41 15.10 119.79
C GLN A 56 52.33 15.60 118.82
N ALA A 57 51.75 16.79 119.06
CA ALA A 57 50.78 17.39 118.15
C ALA A 57 51.38 17.73 116.78
N GLU A 58 52.62 18.24 116.73
CA GLU A 58 53.34 18.51 115.49
C GLU A 58 53.71 17.21 114.74
N GLN A 59 54.06 16.13 115.47
CA GLN A 59 54.28 14.80 114.89
C GLN A 59 53.01 14.19 114.29
N VAL A 60 51.88 14.22 115.01
CA VAL A 60 50.59 13.72 114.51
C VAL A 60 50.12 14.52 113.30
N ALA A 61 50.27 15.85 113.30
CA ALA A 61 49.94 16.69 112.15
C ALA A 61 50.85 16.42 110.94
N ALA A 62 52.14 16.09 111.17
CA ALA A 62 53.06 15.69 110.11
C ALA A 62 52.69 14.32 109.51
N GLU A 63 52.40 13.31 110.35
CA GLU A 63 51.89 12.01 109.88
C GLU A 63 50.58 12.15 109.11
N GLU A 64 49.64 12.97 109.57
CA GLU A 64 48.37 13.17 108.87
C GLU A 64 48.59 13.85 107.51
N ALA A 65 49.45 14.88 107.45
CA ALA A 65 49.81 15.54 106.20
C ALA A 65 50.55 14.59 105.22
N GLU A 66 51.38 13.67 105.71
CA GLU A 66 52.02 12.64 104.90
C GLU A 66 51.00 11.62 104.38
N ARG A 67 50.09 11.13 105.23
CA ARG A 67 48.98 10.24 104.82
C ARG A 67 48.08 10.90 103.77
N GLN A 68 47.74 12.19 103.95
CA GLN A 68 46.97 12.95 102.96
C GLN A 68 47.71 13.11 101.62
N ARG A 69 49.04 13.35 101.64
CA ARG A 69 49.87 13.37 100.43
C ARG A 69 49.93 12.03 99.72
N LEU A 70 50.15 10.94 100.46
CA LEU A 70 50.19 9.58 99.90
C LEU A 70 48.83 9.17 99.32
N ALA A 71 47.73 9.52 99.99
CA ALA A 71 46.38 9.29 99.46
C ALA A 71 46.10 10.11 98.18
N ALA A 72 46.54 11.37 98.12
CA ALA A 72 46.42 12.19 96.92
C ALA A 72 47.28 11.65 95.76
N GLN A 73 48.50 11.18 96.04
CA GLN A 73 49.37 10.56 95.05
C GLN A 73 48.81 9.24 94.51
N ALA A 74 48.27 8.38 95.39
CA ALA A 74 47.61 7.14 95.00
C ALA A 74 46.36 7.40 94.15
N LYS A 75 45.56 8.42 94.49
CA LYS A 75 44.40 8.85 93.68
C LYS A 75 44.82 9.34 92.30
N ALA A 76 45.86 10.18 92.21
CA ALA A 76 46.38 10.66 90.93
C ALA A 76 46.94 9.52 90.06
N GLN A 77 47.62 8.53 90.65
CA GLN A 77 48.08 7.34 89.93
C GLN A 77 46.91 6.47 89.44
N ALA A 78 45.87 6.27 90.25
CA ALA A 78 44.67 5.55 89.83
C ALA A 78 43.93 6.27 88.68
N GLU A 79 43.84 7.60 88.72
CA GLU A 79 43.27 8.41 87.64
C GLU A 79 44.10 8.35 86.36
N GLN A 80 45.43 8.33 86.44
CA GLN A 80 46.32 8.13 85.29
C GLN A 80 46.15 6.74 84.66
N VAL A 81 46.14 5.68 85.46
CA VAL A 81 45.94 4.30 84.96
C VAL A 81 44.56 4.14 84.31
N ALA A 82 43.50 4.70 84.91
CA ALA A 82 42.16 4.68 84.33
C ALA A 82 42.07 5.47 83.00
N ALA A 83 42.81 6.58 82.88
CA ALA A 83 42.89 7.34 81.63
C ALA A 83 43.64 6.58 80.53
N GLU A 84 44.79 5.97 80.83
CA GLU A 84 45.52 5.10 79.90
C GLU A 84 44.67 3.91 79.44
N GLU A 85 43.92 3.27 80.35
CA GLU A 85 43.07 2.14 79.99
C GLU A 85 41.91 2.59 79.08
N ALA A 86 41.26 3.72 79.38
CA ALA A 86 40.21 4.29 78.54
C ALA A 86 40.73 4.70 77.14
N GLU A 87 41.96 5.19 77.04
CA GLU A 87 42.61 5.48 75.75
C GLU A 87 42.90 4.20 74.96
N ARG A 88 43.46 3.16 75.60
CA ARG A 88 43.69 1.85 74.98
C ARG A 88 42.38 1.21 74.49
N GLN A 89 41.31 1.29 75.29
CA GLN A 89 39.98 0.80 74.90
C GLN A 89 39.41 1.57 73.69
N ARG A 90 39.59 2.90 73.63
CA ARG A 90 39.22 3.73 72.46
C ARG A 90 40.01 3.35 71.20
N LEU A 91 41.34 3.21 71.31
CA LEU A 91 42.20 2.83 70.18
C LEU A 91 41.87 1.42 69.67
N ALA A 92 41.59 0.48 70.57
CA ALA A 92 41.14 -0.88 70.19
C ALA A 92 39.78 -0.86 69.48
N ALA A 93 38.81 -0.05 69.96
CA ALA A 93 37.52 0.11 69.30
C ALA A 93 37.64 0.77 67.92
N GLN A 94 38.50 1.78 67.77
CA GLN A 94 38.76 2.45 66.49
C GLN A 94 39.43 1.50 65.48
N ALA A 95 40.45 0.75 65.91
CA ALA A 95 41.13 -0.24 65.06
C ALA A 95 40.17 -1.36 64.62
N LYS A 96 39.28 -1.81 65.53
CA LYS A 96 38.22 -2.77 65.17
C LYS A 96 37.26 -2.19 64.12
N ALA A 97 36.77 -0.98 64.31
CA ALA A 97 35.84 -0.34 63.37
C ALA A 97 36.47 -0.16 61.97
N GLN A 98 37.76 0.20 61.90
CA GLN A 98 38.51 0.28 60.64
C GLN A 98 38.67 -1.10 59.97
N ALA A 99 38.93 -2.16 60.74
CA ALA A 99 38.98 -3.52 60.19
C ALA A 99 37.62 -4.00 59.65
N GLU A 100 36.52 -3.67 60.34
CA GLU A 100 35.16 -3.98 59.88
C GLU A 100 34.78 -3.19 58.61
N GLN A 101 35.24 -1.93 58.48
CA GLN A 101 35.07 -1.12 57.25
C GLN A 101 35.83 -1.71 56.06
N VAL A 102 37.12 -2.02 56.22
CA VAL A 102 37.95 -2.60 55.12
C VAL A 102 37.41 -3.96 54.67
N ALA A 103 36.92 -4.79 55.60
CA ALA A 103 36.28 -6.06 55.25
C ALA A 103 34.96 -5.87 54.47
N ALA A 104 34.18 -4.84 54.77
CA ALA A 104 32.96 -4.51 54.01
C ALA A 104 33.28 -4.00 52.60
N GLU A 105 34.26 -3.10 52.45
CA GLU A 105 34.74 -2.61 51.16
C GLU A 105 35.28 -3.75 50.27
N GLU A 106 36.00 -4.72 50.84
CA GLU A 106 36.49 -5.87 50.09
C GLU A 106 35.35 -6.77 49.60
N VAL A 107 34.34 -7.05 50.43
CA VAL A 107 33.16 -7.84 50.03
C VAL A 107 32.35 -7.13 48.95
N GLU A 108 32.16 -5.81 49.04
CA GLU A 108 31.49 -5.04 47.98
C GLU A 108 32.29 -5.07 46.67
N ARG A 109 33.62 -4.89 46.75
CA ARG A 109 34.51 -5.00 45.58
C ARG A 109 34.47 -6.38 44.93
N GLN A 110 34.40 -7.45 45.72
CA GLN A 110 34.24 -8.82 45.20
C GLN A 110 32.86 -9.01 44.53
N ARG A 111 31.78 -8.47 45.10
CA ARG A 111 30.44 -8.49 44.48
C ARG A 111 30.43 -7.78 43.13
N LEU A 112 30.95 -6.55 43.07
CA LEU A 112 31.01 -5.76 41.84
C LEU A 112 31.87 -6.46 40.76
N ALA A 113 32.99 -7.07 41.13
CA ALA A 113 33.81 -7.84 40.20
C ALA A 113 33.10 -9.09 39.65
N ALA A 114 32.27 -9.76 40.46
CA ALA A 114 31.44 -10.87 40.01
C ALA A 114 30.31 -10.41 39.08
N GLU A 115 29.67 -9.29 39.37
CA GLU A 115 28.59 -8.71 38.56
C GLU A 115 29.11 -8.30 37.16
N VAL A 116 30.24 -7.58 37.09
CA VAL A 116 30.89 -7.22 35.82
C VAL A 116 31.29 -8.47 35.01
N LYS A 117 31.72 -9.56 35.68
CA LYS A 117 32.02 -10.83 35.00
C LYS A 117 30.77 -11.45 34.37
N VAL A 118 29.63 -11.48 35.08
CA VAL A 118 28.36 -12.00 34.54
C VAL A 118 27.88 -11.16 33.35
N GLN A 119 27.95 -9.83 33.44
CA GLN A 119 27.59 -8.94 32.33
C GLN A 119 28.49 -9.17 31.10
N ALA A 120 29.80 -9.34 31.29
CA ALA A 120 30.72 -9.65 30.19
C ALA A 120 30.43 -11.02 29.54
N GLU A 121 30.08 -12.04 30.33
CA GLU A 121 29.69 -13.36 29.83
C GLU A 121 28.34 -13.32 29.08
N GLN A 122 27.39 -12.48 29.50
CA GLN A 122 26.12 -12.25 28.79
C GLN A 122 26.33 -11.54 27.45
N VAL A 123 27.11 -10.46 27.40
CA VAL A 123 27.40 -9.73 26.15
C VAL A 123 28.14 -10.64 25.16
N ALA A 124 29.12 -11.43 25.60
CA ALA A 124 29.81 -12.39 24.75
C ALA A 124 28.88 -13.49 24.19
N ALA A 125 27.87 -13.91 24.97
CA ALA A 125 26.86 -14.86 24.50
C ALA A 125 25.92 -14.24 23.45
N GLU A 126 25.44 -13.01 23.66
CA GLU A 126 24.63 -12.28 22.67
C GLU A 126 25.39 -12.03 21.36
N GLU A 127 26.67 -11.62 21.42
CA GLU A 127 27.49 -11.42 20.22
C GLU A 127 27.70 -12.74 19.45
N ALA A 128 27.93 -13.85 20.15
CA ALA A 128 28.04 -15.17 19.53
C ALA A 128 26.72 -15.62 18.89
N GLU A 129 25.57 -15.38 19.52
CA GLU A 129 24.26 -15.69 18.95
C GLU A 129 23.98 -14.84 17.70
N ARG A 130 24.21 -13.52 17.77
CA ARG A 130 24.09 -12.60 16.62
C ARG A 130 24.98 -13.01 15.44
N GLN A 131 26.22 -13.45 15.68
CA GLN A 131 27.11 -13.95 14.63
C GLN A 131 26.59 -15.25 14.00
N ARG A 132 26.01 -16.17 14.78
CA ARG A 132 25.42 -17.40 14.25
C ARG A 132 24.17 -17.09 13.40
N LEU A 133 23.26 -16.25 13.91
CA LEU A 133 22.07 -15.82 13.17
C LEU A 133 22.41 -15.08 11.87
N ALA A 134 23.44 -14.22 11.87
CA ALA A 134 23.92 -13.56 10.67
C ALA A 134 24.51 -14.55 9.64
N THR A 135 25.25 -15.56 10.09
CA THR A 135 25.82 -16.62 9.23
C THR A 135 24.71 -17.48 8.61
N GLU A 136 23.70 -17.85 9.40
CA GLU A 136 22.55 -18.63 8.96
C GLU A 136 21.67 -17.84 7.97
N ALA A 137 21.43 -16.55 8.23
CA ALA A 137 20.73 -15.66 7.32
C ALA A 137 21.49 -15.47 5.99
N GLN A 138 22.81 -15.36 6.01
CA GLN A 138 23.61 -15.30 4.77
C GLN A 138 23.52 -16.61 3.98
N ALA A 139 23.64 -17.77 4.64
CA ALA A 139 23.51 -19.07 3.97
C ALA A 139 22.13 -19.26 3.33
N ALA A 140 21.05 -18.86 4.03
CA ALA A 140 19.69 -18.89 3.49
C ALA A 140 19.49 -17.93 2.30
N ALA A 141 20.13 -16.76 2.33
CA ALA A 141 20.11 -15.80 1.22
C ALA A 141 20.86 -16.34 -0.02
N GLU A 142 22.04 -16.94 0.16
CA GLU A 142 22.78 -17.59 -0.92
C GLU A 142 22.01 -18.78 -1.53
N GLU A 143 21.30 -19.57 -0.71
CA GLU A 143 20.45 -20.64 -1.24
C GLU A 143 19.25 -20.09 -2.01
N ALA A 144 18.55 -19.09 -1.47
CA ALA A 144 17.42 -18.44 -2.14
C ALA A 144 17.82 -17.80 -3.48
N GLU A 145 19.01 -17.20 -3.58
CA GLU A 145 19.55 -16.69 -4.85
C GLU A 145 19.86 -17.82 -5.84
N ARG A 146 20.48 -18.93 -5.41
CA ARG A 146 20.69 -20.11 -6.26
C ARG A 146 19.38 -20.69 -6.77
N GLN A 147 18.36 -20.79 -5.92
CA GLN A 147 17.02 -21.24 -6.31
C GLN A 147 16.38 -20.27 -7.32
N ARG A 148 16.51 -18.94 -7.12
CA ARG A 148 16.02 -17.91 -8.07
C ARG A 148 16.69 -18.05 -9.44
N LEU A 149 18.01 -18.14 -9.48
CA LEU A 149 18.79 -18.28 -10.72
C LEU A 149 18.48 -19.59 -11.45
N ALA A 150 18.29 -20.70 -10.73
CA ALA A 150 17.88 -21.98 -11.31
C ALA A 150 16.47 -21.92 -11.92
N ALA A 151 15.52 -21.26 -11.24
CA ALA A 151 14.17 -21.05 -11.77
C ALA A 151 14.16 -20.14 -13.00
N GLU A 152 14.95 -19.06 -12.98
CA GLU A 152 15.10 -18.13 -14.11
C GLU A 152 15.72 -18.81 -15.34
N ALA A 153 16.80 -19.58 -15.15
CA ALA A 153 17.41 -20.37 -16.22
C ALA A 153 16.45 -21.41 -16.80
N LYS A 154 15.60 -22.03 -15.96
CA LYS A 154 14.54 -22.94 -16.45
C LYS A 154 13.50 -22.22 -17.31
N VAL A 155 13.03 -21.04 -16.90
CA VAL A 155 12.07 -20.24 -17.67
C VAL A 155 12.68 -19.78 -19.00
N GLN A 156 13.95 -19.37 -19.02
CA GLN A 156 14.65 -19.03 -20.26
C GLN A 156 14.77 -20.24 -21.21
N ALA A 157 15.10 -21.44 -20.69
CA ALA A 157 15.14 -22.66 -21.48
C ALA A 157 13.77 -23.06 -22.05
N GLU A 158 12.69 -22.92 -21.27
CA GLU A 158 11.31 -23.16 -21.73
C GLU A 158 10.87 -22.13 -22.79
N GLN A 159 11.31 -20.87 -22.69
CA GLN A 159 11.06 -19.83 -23.70
C GLN A 159 11.80 -20.10 -25.01
N VAL A 160 13.09 -20.44 -24.98
CA VAL A 160 13.86 -20.77 -26.19
C VAL A 160 13.28 -22.00 -26.90
N ALA A 161 12.91 -23.04 -26.16
CA ALA A 161 12.28 -24.23 -26.73
C ALA A 161 10.91 -23.92 -27.36
N ALA A 162 10.12 -23.00 -26.78
CA ALA A 162 8.87 -22.55 -27.36
C ALA A 162 9.08 -21.74 -28.65
N GLU A 163 10.07 -20.84 -28.68
CA GLU A 163 10.38 -20.05 -29.88
C GLU A 163 10.91 -20.92 -31.03
N GLU A 164 11.76 -21.92 -30.74
CA GLU A 164 12.20 -22.89 -31.74
C GLU A 164 11.03 -23.73 -32.29
N ALA A 165 10.10 -24.15 -31.43
CA ALA A 165 8.90 -24.89 -31.85
C ALA A 165 7.95 -24.03 -32.70
N GLU A 166 7.78 -22.74 -32.37
CA GLU A 166 6.99 -21.80 -33.17
C GLU A 166 7.64 -21.54 -34.54
N ARG A 167 8.96 -21.28 -34.58
CA ARG A 167 9.74 -21.14 -35.81
C ARG A 167 9.62 -22.39 -36.71
N GLN A 168 9.67 -23.60 -36.15
CA GLN A 168 9.46 -24.85 -36.90
C GLN A 168 8.03 -24.97 -37.44
N ARG A 169 7.00 -24.59 -36.67
CA ARG A 169 5.61 -24.59 -37.15
C ARG A 169 5.41 -23.60 -38.30
N LEU A 170 5.89 -22.37 -38.16
CA LEU A 170 5.80 -21.33 -39.19
C LEU A 170 6.55 -21.73 -40.47
N ALA A 171 7.71 -22.40 -40.35
CA ALA A 171 8.44 -22.92 -41.51
C ALA A 171 7.64 -24.02 -42.25
N THR A 172 7.02 -24.96 -41.53
CA THR A 172 6.16 -26.01 -42.10
C THR A 172 4.90 -25.43 -42.76
N GLU A 173 4.28 -24.43 -42.13
CA GLU A 173 3.09 -23.75 -42.67
C GLU A 173 3.43 -22.95 -43.94
N ALA A 174 4.58 -22.26 -43.96
CA ALA A 174 5.08 -21.58 -45.16
C ALA A 174 5.42 -22.55 -46.30
N GLN A 175 5.94 -23.75 -46.00
CA GLN A 175 6.16 -24.80 -47.01
C GLN A 175 4.84 -25.32 -47.58
N ALA A 176 3.85 -25.60 -46.74
CA ALA A 176 2.53 -26.04 -47.18
C ALA A 176 1.83 -24.99 -48.06
N ALA A 177 1.89 -23.71 -47.67
CA ALA A 177 1.35 -22.61 -48.45
C ALA A 177 2.07 -22.42 -49.80
N ALA A 178 3.39 -22.64 -49.85
CA ALA A 178 4.16 -22.59 -51.10
C ALA A 178 3.80 -23.76 -52.05
N GLU A 179 3.65 -24.98 -51.52
CA GLU A 179 3.14 -26.12 -52.31
C GLU A 179 1.72 -25.87 -52.85
N GLU A 180 0.82 -25.31 -52.04
CA GLU A 180 -0.54 -25.01 -52.50
C GLU A 180 -0.53 -23.94 -53.60
N ALA A 181 0.23 -22.85 -53.41
CA ALA A 181 0.37 -21.80 -54.42
C ALA A 181 0.95 -22.33 -55.76
N GLU A 182 1.91 -23.27 -55.72
CA GLU A 182 2.41 -23.92 -56.93
C GLU A 182 1.36 -24.84 -57.59
N ARG A 183 0.63 -25.64 -56.80
CA ARG A 183 -0.48 -26.46 -57.31
C ARG A 183 -1.58 -25.60 -57.95
N GLN A 184 -1.94 -24.47 -57.34
CA GLN A 184 -2.90 -23.52 -57.90
C GLN A 184 -2.37 -22.89 -59.21
N ARG A 185 -1.09 -22.51 -59.29
CA ARG A 185 -0.46 -22.00 -60.52
C ARG A 185 -0.49 -23.03 -61.65
N LEU A 186 -0.09 -24.28 -61.37
CA LEU A 186 -0.10 -25.37 -62.35
C LEU A 186 -1.53 -25.71 -62.83
N ALA A 187 -2.51 -25.69 -61.93
CA ALA A 187 -3.92 -25.90 -62.30
C ALA A 187 -4.47 -24.76 -63.18
N ALA A 188 -4.09 -23.51 -62.91
CA ALA A 188 -4.45 -22.37 -63.75
C ALA A 188 -3.79 -22.45 -65.15
N GLU A 189 -2.51 -22.81 -65.21
CA GLU A 189 -1.78 -22.98 -66.46
C GLU A 189 -2.36 -24.12 -67.32
N ALA A 190 -2.65 -25.28 -66.71
CA ALA A 190 -3.31 -26.40 -67.37
C ALA A 190 -4.71 -26.03 -67.91
N LYS A 191 -5.46 -25.19 -67.19
CA LYS A 191 -6.76 -24.67 -67.66
C LYS A 191 -6.59 -23.79 -68.90
N VAL A 192 -5.61 -22.89 -68.92
CA VAL A 192 -5.32 -22.02 -70.08
C VAL A 192 -4.92 -22.86 -71.30
N GLN A 193 -4.07 -23.88 -71.11
CA GLN A 193 -3.70 -24.81 -72.19
C GLN A 193 -4.90 -25.59 -72.74
N ALA A 194 -5.81 -26.05 -71.87
CA ALA A 194 -7.04 -26.73 -72.29
C ALA A 194 -7.99 -25.81 -73.06
N GLU A 195 -8.12 -24.55 -72.65
CA GLU A 195 -8.95 -23.53 -73.33
C GLU A 195 -8.36 -23.14 -74.71
N GLN A 196 -7.03 -23.06 -74.83
CA GLN A 196 -6.34 -22.88 -76.10
C GLN A 196 -6.55 -24.07 -77.04
N ALA A 197 -6.38 -25.30 -76.57
CA ALA A 197 -6.61 -26.51 -77.36
C ALA A 197 -8.06 -26.64 -77.85
N ALA A 198 -9.04 -26.29 -77.01
CA ALA A 198 -10.45 -26.28 -77.40
C ALA A 198 -10.77 -25.23 -78.48
N ASN A 199 -10.16 -24.04 -78.41
CA ASN A 199 -10.29 -23.01 -79.45
C ASN A 199 -9.62 -23.43 -80.77
N GLU A 200 -8.44 -24.05 -80.73
CA GLU A 200 -7.81 -24.63 -81.93
C GLU A 200 -8.67 -25.71 -82.57
N GLU A 201 -9.29 -26.60 -81.79
CA GLU A 201 -10.18 -27.63 -82.34
C GLU A 201 -11.44 -27.00 -82.96
N ALA A 202 -12.06 -26.04 -82.28
CA ALA A 202 -13.23 -25.33 -82.80
C ALA A 202 -12.93 -24.58 -84.11
N GLU A 203 -11.75 -23.96 -84.25
CA GLU A 203 -11.32 -23.32 -85.49
C GLU A 203 -11.07 -24.34 -86.61
N ARG A 204 -10.41 -25.48 -86.32
CA ARG A 204 -10.25 -26.58 -87.29
C ARG A 204 -11.60 -27.13 -87.76
N GLN A 205 -12.56 -27.30 -86.85
CA GLN A 205 -13.92 -27.72 -87.18
C GLN A 205 -14.65 -26.68 -88.05
N ARG A 206 -14.50 -25.37 -87.76
CA ARG A 206 -15.07 -24.27 -88.56
C ARG A 206 -14.51 -24.28 -89.99
N LEU A 207 -13.19 -24.35 -90.14
CA LEU A 207 -12.50 -24.40 -91.44
C LEU A 207 -12.88 -25.65 -92.25
N ALA A 208 -13.03 -26.80 -91.60
CA ALA A 208 -13.50 -28.03 -92.25
C ALA A 208 -14.95 -27.92 -92.74
N ALA A 209 -15.84 -27.28 -91.97
CA ALA A 209 -17.23 -27.03 -92.38
C ALA A 209 -17.31 -26.03 -93.55
N GLU A 210 -16.50 -24.98 -93.53
CA GLU A 210 -16.39 -23.98 -94.60
C GLU A 210 -15.88 -24.63 -95.91
N ALA A 211 -14.84 -25.46 -95.84
CA ALA A 211 -14.34 -26.23 -96.98
C ALA A 211 -15.40 -27.20 -97.55
N GLN A 212 -16.20 -27.85 -96.70
CA GLN A 212 -17.31 -28.70 -97.15
C GLN A 212 -18.45 -27.90 -97.79
N ALA A 213 -18.73 -26.68 -97.31
CA ALA A 213 -19.72 -25.79 -97.91
C ALA A 213 -19.27 -25.33 -99.30
N ALA A 214 -18.03 -24.86 -99.44
CA ALA A 214 -17.43 -24.48 -100.71
C ALA A 214 -17.38 -25.64 -101.73
N ALA A 215 -17.07 -26.86 -101.29
CA ALA A 215 -17.10 -28.05 -102.14
C ALA A 215 -18.51 -28.35 -102.67
N LYS A 216 -19.54 -28.30 -101.80
CA LYS A 216 -20.95 -28.47 -102.18
C LYS A 216 -21.44 -27.36 -103.11
N GLU A 217 -20.97 -26.12 -102.93
CA GLU A 217 -21.29 -25.04 -103.85
C GLU A 217 -20.64 -25.24 -105.22
N ALA A 218 -19.36 -25.59 -105.27
CA ALA A 218 -18.66 -25.89 -106.53
C ALA A 218 -19.30 -27.08 -107.29
N GLU A 219 -19.75 -28.12 -106.58
CA GLU A 219 -20.53 -29.21 -107.15
C GLU A 219 -21.88 -28.72 -107.72
N ARG A 220 -22.61 -27.89 -106.95
CA ARG A 220 -23.88 -27.29 -107.39
C ARG A 220 -23.71 -26.38 -108.60
N GLN A 221 -22.62 -25.60 -108.66
CA GLN A 221 -22.26 -24.77 -109.80
C GLN A 221 -21.91 -25.62 -111.04
N ARG A 222 -21.17 -26.74 -110.86
CA ARG A 222 -20.93 -27.73 -111.93
C ARG A 222 -22.24 -28.30 -112.48
N LEU A 223 -23.12 -28.79 -111.60
CA LEU A 223 -24.41 -29.36 -111.99
C LEU A 223 -25.31 -28.32 -112.68
N ALA A 224 -25.28 -27.06 -112.24
CA ALA A 224 -26.00 -25.96 -112.90
C ALA A 224 -25.44 -25.63 -114.29
N ALA A 225 -24.11 -25.65 -114.47
CA ALA A 225 -23.47 -25.46 -115.78
C ALA A 225 -23.77 -26.63 -116.74
N GLU A 226 -23.73 -27.87 -116.24
CA GLU A 226 -24.04 -29.09 -116.98
C GLU A 226 -25.51 -29.14 -117.40
N ALA A 227 -26.42 -28.76 -116.49
CA ALA A 227 -27.85 -28.55 -116.81
C ALA A 227 -28.08 -27.42 -117.83
N LYS A 228 -27.30 -26.33 -117.78
CA LYS A 228 -27.37 -25.25 -118.79
C LYS A 228 -26.95 -25.75 -120.18
N VAL A 229 -25.88 -26.52 -120.29
CA VAL A 229 -25.46 -27.13 -121.57
C VAL A 229 -26.53 -28.09 -122.09
N GLN A 230 -27.15 -28.90 -121.22
CA GLN A 230 -28.28 -29.75 -121.62
C GLN A 230 -29.50 -28.92 -122.06
N ALA A 231 -29.79 -27.79 -121.42
CA ALA A 231 -30.85 -26.87 -121.81
C ALA A 231 -30.59 -26.20 -123.17
N GLU A 232 -29.35 -25.79 -123.47
CA GLU A 232 -28.97 -25.28 -124.79
C GLU A 232 -29.08 -26.37 -125.88
N GLN A 233 -28.68 -27.61 -125.59
CA GLN A 233 -28.87 -28.74 -126.51
C GLN A 233 -30.34 -29.12 -126.71
N ALA A 234 -31.18 -28.98 -125.68
CA ALA A 234 -32.62 -29.16 -125.78
C ALA A 234 -33.26 -28.06 -126.63
N ALA A 235 -32.92 -26.79 -126.36
CA ALA A 235 -33.41 -25.63 -127.11
C ALA A 235 -32.97 -25.65 -128.58
N ALA A 236 -31.76 -26.13 -128.90
CA ALA A 236 -31.31 -26.31 -130.28
C ALA A 236 -32.15 -27.36 -131.03
N LYS A 237 -32.41 -28.52 -130.41
CA LYS A 237 -33.30 -29.56 -130.96
C LYS A 237 -34.75 -29.08 -131.06
N GLU A 238 -35.21 -28.26 -130.11
CA GLU A 238 -36.55 -27.70 -130.15
C GLU A 238 -36.68 -26.64 -131.26
N ALA A 239 -35.69 -25.77 -131.47
CA ALA A 239 -35.66 -24.81 -132.57
C ALA A 239 -35.67 -25.50 -133.95
N GLU A 240 -34.96 -26.63 -134.10
CA GLU A 240 -35.03 -27.47 -135.31
C GLU A 240 -36.43 -28.07 -135.49
N ARG A 241 -37.03 -28.59 -134.41
CA ARG A 241 -38.40 -29.13 -134.40
C ARG A 241 -39.47 -28.06 -134.66
N GLN A 242 -39.25 -26.83 -134.20
CA GLN A 242 -40.13 -25.67 -134.42
C GLN A 242 -40.01 -25.14 -135.85
N ARG A 243 -38.83 -25.19 -136.50
CA ARG A 243 -38.71 -24.91 -137.94
C ARG A 243 -39.55 -25.88 -138.78
N LEU A 244 -39.49 -27.17 -138.47
CA LEU A 244 -40.30 -28.20 -139.15
C LEU A 244 -41.80 -28.09 -138.82
N ALA A 245 -42.16 -27.70 -137.59
CA ALA A 245 -43.56 -27.51 -137.19
C ALA A 245 -44.20 -26.24 -137.77
N ALA A 246 -43.42 -25.18 -138.01
CA ALA A 246 -43.90 -23.94 -138.62
C ALA A 246 -44.44 -24.16 -140.06
N GLU A 247 -43.82 -25.07 -140.81
CA GLU A 247 -44.23 -25.42 -142.17
C GLU A 247 -45.54 -26.23 -142.20
N ALA A 248 -45.84 -26.99 -141.13
CA ALA A 248 -47.10 -27.72 -140.97
C ALA A 248 -48.25 -26.87 -140.38
N LYS A 249 -47.94 -25.84 -139.57
CA LYS A 249 -48.96 -25.10 -138.80
C LYS A 249 -49.94 -24.32 -139.67
N VAL A 250 -49.56 -23.96 -140.90
CA VAL A 250 -50.41 -23.29 -141.91
C VAL A 250 -51.62 -24.15 -142.34
N GLN A 251 -51.60 -25.48 -142.10
CA GLN A 251 -52.74 -26.37 -142.40
C GLN A 251 -53.56 -26.76 -141.15
N ALA A 252 -53.12 -26.40 -139.94
CA ALA A 252 -53.78 -26.78 -138.68
C ALA A 252 -54.74 -25.72 -138.12
N GLU A 253 -54.82 -24.54 -138.75
CA GLU A 253 -55.62 -23.39 -138.28
C GLU A 253 -57.14 -23.56 -138.50
N GLN A 254 -57.58 -24.70 -139.05
CA GLN A 254 -59.00 -25.04 -139.30
C GLN A 254 -59.66 -25.92 -138.21
N ALA A 255 -58.95 -26.27 -137.13
CA ALA A 255 -59.43 -27.22 -136.11
C ALA A 255 -59.58 -26.65 -134.68
N ALA A 256 -59.45 -25.32 -134.51
CA ALA A 256 -59.42 -24.67 -133.20
C ALA A 256 -60.80 -24.12 -132.75
N ALA A 257 -61.83 -24.97 -132.69
CA ALA A 257 -63.22 -24.56 -132.43
C ALA A 257 -63.95 -25.26 -131.26
N GLU A 258 -63.45 -26.38 -130.73
CA GLU A 258 -64.18 -27.24 -129.78
C GLU A 258 -63.36 -27.67 -128.53
N GLU A 259 -62.90 -26.76 -127.67
CA GLU A 259 -62.70 -27.12 -126.24
C GLU A 259 -62.76 -25.96 -125.22
N ALA A 260 -63.47 -24.87 -125.53
CA ALA A 260 -63.59 -23.70 -124.65
C ALA A 260 -64.57 -23.87 -123.46
N GLU A 261 -64.68 -25.08 -122.86
CA GLU A 261 -65.72 -25.36 -121.85
C GLU A 261 -65.34 -26.26 -120.65
N ARG A 262 -64.07 -26.60 -120.42
CA ARG A 262 -63.69 -27.49 -119.29
C ARG A 262 -62.76 -26.89 -118.24
N GLN A 263 -63.41 -26.18 -117.30
CA GLN A 263 -63.10 -26.13 -115.86
C GLN A 263 -61.74 -25.50 -115.46
N ARG A 264 -61.64 -24.40 -114.70
CA ARG A 264 -62.63 -23.54 -114.00
C ARG A 264 -63.55 -24.26 -113.00
N LEU A 265 -63.00 -24.81 -111.92
CA LEU A 265 -63.65 -24.95 -110.59
C LEU A 265 -62.64 -25.43 -109.53
N ALA A 266 -63.06 -25.44 -108.25
CA ALA A 266 -62.33 -25.91 -107.06
C ALA A 266 -61.09 -25.09 -106.62
N ALA A 267 -61.32 -24.14 -105.70
CA ALA A 267 -60.31 -23.48 -104.87
C ALA A 267 -60.74 -23.54 -103.38
N GLU A 268 -59.84 -23.10 -102.48
CA GLU A 268 -60.10 -22.65 -101.09
C GLU A 268 -60.67 -23.62 -100.01
N ALA A 269 -59.84 -23.88 -98.97
CA ALA A 269 -60.21 -23.95 -97.54
C ALA A 269 -58.90 -23.94 -96.70
N LYS A 270 -58.59 -22.93 -95.86
CA LYS A 270 -59.14 -22.59 -94.52
C LYS A 270 -58.71 -23.58 -93.42
N ALA A 271 -57.92 -23.30 -92.36
CA ALA A 271 -57.47 -22.11 -91.61
C ALA A 271 -58.27 -21.72 -90.32
N GLN A 272 -57.55 -21.71 -89.18
CA GLN A 272 -57.75 -21.02 -87.87
C GLN A 272 -58.89 -21.42 -86.88
N ALA A 273 -58.47 -21.82 -85.65
CA ALA A 273 -59.10 -21.67 -84.31
C ALA A 273 -58.08 -22.15 -83.21
N GLU A 274 -57.97 -21.76 -81.92
CA GLU A 274 -58.69 -20.86 -80.95
C GLU A 274 -59.77 -21.50 -80.03
N GLN A 275 -59.88 -21.27 -78.70
CA GLN A 275 -58.98 -20.66 -77.65
C GLN A 275 -59.55 -20.87 -76.19
N VAL A 276 -58.98 -20.20 -75.15
CA VAL A 276 -59.55 -19.77 -73.82
C VAL A 276 -59.42 -20.66 -72.54
N ALA A 277 -59.27 -19.96 -71.38
CA ALA A 277 -59.55 -20.28 -69.95
C ALA A 277 -58.45 -20.94 -69.06
N ALA A 278 -58.38 -20.76 -67.72
CA ALA A 278 -58.74 -19.71 -66.72
C ALA A 278 -58.24 -20.24 -65.33
N GLU A 279 -57.46 -19.57 -64.48
CA GLU A 279 -57.68 -18.41 -63.57
C GLU A 279 -57.95 -18.83 -62.09
N GLU A 280 -57.51 -17.99 -61.12
CA GLU A 280 -57.57 -18.11 -59.63
C GLU A 280 -56.60 -19.12 -58.94
N ALA A 281 -56.04 -18.89 -57.74
CA ALA A 281 -56.24 -17.82 -56.74
C ALA A 281 -54.95 -17.36 -55.99
N GLU A 282 -54.99 -16.11 -55.49
CA GLU A 282 -54.41 -15.53 -54.25
C GLU A 282 -53.08 -16.07 -53.64
N ARG A 283 -51.94 -15.36 -53.44
CA ARG A 283 -51.52 -13.98 -53.03
C ARG A 283 -51.45 -13.63 -51.51
N GLN A 284 -50.21 -13.57 -51.02
CA GLN A 284 -49.64 -12.61 -50.01
C GLN A 284 -49.89 -12.77 -48.49
N ARG A 285 -48.79 -12.82 -47.71
CA ARG A 285 -48.31 -11.88 -46.65
C ARG A 285 -47.36 -12.63 -45.69
N LEU A 286 -46.09 -12.25 -45.46
CA LEU A 286 -45.46 -11.02 -44.93
C LEU A 286 -45.45 -10.89 -43.38
N ALA A 287 -44.30 -11.24 -42.81
CA ALA A 287 -43.47 -10.50 -41.83
C ALA A 287 -44.03 -9.91 -40.50
N ALA A 288 -43.11 -9.87 -39.52
CA ALA A 288 -42.96 -8.91 -38.40
C ALA A 288 -43.43 -9.30 -36.96
N GLU A 289 -42.40 -9.42 -36.10
CA GLU A 289 -42.24 -8.80 -34.77
C GLU A 289 -42.88 -9.32 -33.44
N ALA A 290 -42.01 -9.24 -32.41
CA ALA A 290 -42.25 -8.79 -31.02
C ALA A 290 -42.59 -9.78 -29.86
N LYS A 291 -41.49 -10.21 -29.21
CA LYS A 291 -41.17 -10.03 -27.76
C LYS A 291 -41.91 -10.80 -26.64
N ALA A 292 -41.08 -11.61 -25.97
CA ALA A 292 -40.79 -11.59 -24.53
C ALA A 292 -41.75 -12.19 -23.49
N GLN A 293 -41.18 -13.03 -22.63
CA GLN A 293 -41.06 -12.73 -21.20
C GLN A 293 -39.81 -13.42 -20.61
N VAL A 294 -39.22 -12.80 -19.57
CA VAL A 294 -38.16 -13.37 -18.71
C VAL A 294 -38.54 -12.98 -17.29
N GLU A 295 -38.61 -13.96 -16.39
CA GLU A 295 -38.99 -13.74 -14.99
C GLU A 295 -37.78 -13.41 -14.11
N GLN A 296 -38.04 -12.81 -12.95
CA GLN A 296 -37.04 -12.17 -12.10
C GLN A 296 -36.65 -13.05 -10.91
N ASP A 297 -35.45 -12.83 -10.37
CA ASP A 297 -35.33 -12.68 -8.93
C ASP A 297 -34.35 -11.54 -8.59
N LYS A 298 -34.54 -10.89 -7.44
CA LYS A 298 -33.83 -9.67 -7.05
C LYS A 298 -33.83 -9.48 -5.52
N PRO A 299 -32.69 -9.69 -4.83
CA PRO A 299 -32.62 -9.45 -3.39
C PRO A 299 -32.77 -7.94 -3.07
N LYS A 300 -33.21 -7.67 -1.83
CA LYS A 300 -33.55 -6.31 -1.36
C LYS A 300 -32.31 -5.40 -1.27
N LYS A 301 -32.49 -4.11 -1.57
CA LYS A 301 -31.43 -3.10 -1.40
C LYS A 301 -31.16 -2.83 0.08
N GLU A 302 -30.01 -3.28 0.59
CA GLU A 302 -29.36 -2.64 1.75
C GLU A 302 -29.03 -1.18 1.39
N GLY A 303 -29.20 -0.26 2.35
CA GLY A 303 -29.12 1.18 2.15
C GLY A 303 -27.75 1.69 1.69
N PHE A 304 -27.74 2.82 0.99
CA PHE A 304 -26.53 3.40 0.37
C PHE A 304 -25.36 3.58 1.36
N PHE A 305 -25.66 4.15 2.53
CA PHE A 305 -24.72 4.37 3.63
C PHE A 305 -24.39 3.09 4.41
N SER A 306 -25.37 2.18 4.59
CA SER A 306 -25.16 0.90 5.28
C SER A 306 -24.07 0.05 4.62
N ARG A 307 -23.99 0.05 3.27
CA ARG A 307 -22.89 -0.64 2.57
C ARG A 307 -21.53 0.02 2.79
N LEU A 308 -21.47 1.34 2.98
CA LEU A 308 -20.23 2.04 3.31
C LEU A 308 -19.80 1.75 4.76
N LYS A 309 -20.71 1.82 5.73
CA LYS A 309 -20.49 1.40 7.13
C LYS A 309 -19.99 -0.05 7.23
N LYS A 310 -20.53 -0.96 6.41
CA LYS A 310 -20.13 -2.37 6.27
C LYS A 310 -18.76 -2.53 5.58
N GLY A 311 -18.53 -1.82 4.48
CA GLY A 311 -17.30 -1.82 3.70
C GLY A 311 -16.14 -1.03 4.31
N LEU A 312 -16.33 -0.42 5.48
CA LEU A 312 -15.26 0.17 6.31
C LEU A 312 -15.07 -0.54 7.65
N LEU A 313 -15.87 -1.57 7.97
CA LEU A 313 -15.98 -2.17 9.31
C LEU A 313 -14.62 -2.51 9.95
N LYS A 314 -13.71 -3.14 9.20
CA LYS A 314 -12.37 -3.50 9.70
C LYS A 314 -11.49 -2.28 10.02
N THR A 315 -11.50 -1.26 9.16
CA THR A 315 -10.75 -0.01 9.42
C THR A 315 -11.41 0.80 10.54
N LYS A 316 -12.74 0.77 10.62
CA LYS A 316 -13.53 1.35 11.71
C LYS A 316 -13.24 0.71 13.08
N VAL A 317 -12.94 -0.59 13.17
CA VAL A 317 -12.52 -1.21 14.43
C VAL A 317 -11.27 -0.51 15.01
N ASN A 318 -10.30 -0.17 14.15
CA ASN A 318 -9.07 0.52 14.57
C ASN A 318 -9.27 2.03 14.73
N LEU A 319 -9.72 2.73 13.68
CA LEU A 319 -9.82 4.19 13.65
C LEU A 319 -11.11 4.74 14.28
N GLY A 320 -12.25 4.08 14.08
CA GLY A 320 -13.55 4.57 14.53
C GLY A 320 -13.79 4.29 16.02
N SER A 321 -14.04 3.02 16.34
CA SER A 321 -14.34 2.57 17.71
C SER A 321 -13.09 2.43 18.58
N GLY A 322 -11.95 2.06 17.99
CA GLY A 322 -10.67 1.94 18.71
C GLY A 322 -10.25 3.28 19.30
N ILE A 323 -10.18 4.32 18.47
CA ILE A 323 -9.88 5.68 18.95
C ILE A 323 -10.98 6.23 19.88
N ALA A 324 -12.27 5.96 19.62
CA ALA A 324 -13.34 6.35 20.54
C ALA A 324 -13.16 5.75 21.96
N SER A 325 -12.54 4.58 22.08
CA SER A 325 -12.27 3.94 23.37
C SER A 325 -11.11 4.61 24.13
N ILE A 326 -10.14 5.21 23.43
CA ILE A 326 -9.01 5.95 24.01
C ILE A 326 -9.50 7.22 24.72
N PHE A 327 -10.37 7.99 24.07
CA PHE A 327 -10.88 9.26 24.61
C PHE A 327 -11.85 9.11 25.80
N LYS A 328 -12.53 7.97 25.93
CA LYS A 328 -13.70 7.82 26.80
C LYS A 328 -13.36 7.92 28.29
N GLY A 329 -13.62 9.08 28.87
CA GLY A 329 -13.40 9.35 30.30
C GLY A 329 -11.95 9.66 30.68
N LYS A 330 -11.04 9.78 29.70
CA LYS A 330 -9.70 10.33 29.91
C LYS A 330 -9.73 11.86 29.98
N LYS A 331 -8.68 12.44 30.54
CA LYS A 331 -8.37 13.87 30.42
C LYS A 331 -7.53 14.09 29.16
N ILE A 332 -7.38 15.35 28.78
CA ILE A 332 -6.40 15.76 27.76
C ILE A 332 -5.07 15.97 28.49
N ASP A 333 -4.16 15.03 28.29
CA ASP A 333 -2.79 14.98 28.81
C ASP A 333 -1.87 14.33 27.77
N ASP A 334 -0.55 14.37 27.98
CA ASP A 334 0.43 13.94 26.97
C ASP A 334 0.30 12.43 26.66
N ASP A 335 0.05 11.60 27.68
CA ASP A 335 -0.28 10.16 27.57
C ASP A 335 -1.41 9.87 26.57
N LEU A 336 -2.45 10.73 26.53
CA LEU A 336 -3.56 10.60 25.57
C LEU A 336 -3.10 10.81 24.12
N PHE A 337 -2.19 11.75 23.89
CA PHE A 337 -1.66 12.03 22.56
C PHE A 337 -0.69 10.94 22.08
N GLU A 338 0.13 10.37 22.96
CA GLU A 338 1.00 9.22 22.62
C GLU A 338 0.18 7.96 22.24
N GLU A 339 -0.90 7.66 22.99
CA GLU A 339 -1.82 6.57 22.61
C GLU A 339 -2.52 6.84 21.28
N LEU A 340 -2.94 8.09 21.04
CA LEU A 340 -3.59 8.50 19.80
C LEU A 340 -2.65 8.40 18.60
N GLU A 341 -1.42 8.89 18.70
CA GLU A 341 -0.37 8.73 17.69
C GLU A 341 -0.16 7.25 17.37
N THR A 342 0.04 6.43 18.40
CA THR A 342 0.26 4.98 18.25
C THR A 342 -0.87 4.31 17.46
N GLN A 343 -2.12 4.67 17.74
CA GLN A 343 -3.29 4.12 17.05
C GLN A 343 -3.43 4.63 15.60
N LEU A 344 -3.11 5.90 15.33
CA LEU A 344 -3.13 6.48 13.98
C LEU A 344 -2.01 5.88 13.10
N LEU A 345 -0.81 5.69 13.64
CA LEU A 345 0.30 5.00 12.97
C LEU A 345 -0.06 3.54 12.65
N THR A 346 -0.67 2.83 13.61
CA THR A 346 -1.12 1.43 13.45
C THR A 346 -2.18 1.27 12.35
N ALA A 347 -2.97 2.32 12.12
CA ALA A 347 -3.96 2.41 11.05
C ALA A 347 -3.42 2.82 9.66
N ASP A 348 -2.10 2.97 9.51
CA ASP A 348 -1.39 3.34 8.26
C ASP A 348 -1.57 4.81 7.79
N LEU A 349 -1.87 5.76 8.69
CA LEU A 349 -1.78 7.20 8.36
C LEU A 349 -0.34 7.66 8.05
N GLY A 350 0.68 6.95 8.53
CA GLY A 350 2.09 7.31 8.31
C GLY A 350 2.55 8.51 9.13
N VAL A 351 3.85 8.57 9.40
CA VAL A 351 4.44 9.45 10.43
C VAL A 351 4.13 10.93 10.21
N ASP A 352 4.43 11.47 9.03
CA ASP A 352 4.26 12.92 8.75
C ASP A 352 2.79 13.37 8.90
N THR A 353 1.84 12.56 8.41
CA THR A 353 0.40 12.83 8.49
C THR A 353 -0.11 12.76 9.93
N THR A 354 0.37 11.77 10.71
CA THR A 354 0.01 11.63 12.12
C THR A 354 0.56 12.79 12.95
N MET A 355 1.85 13.13 12.81
CA MET A 355 2.44 14.27 13.54
C MET A 355 1.67 15.57 13.23
N LYS A 356 1.40 15.85 11.95
CA LYS A 356 0.61 17.03 11.52
C LYS A 356 -0.79 17.05 12.15
N LEU A 357 -1.46 15.92 12.27
CA LEU A 357 -2.78 15.81 12.92
C LEU A 357 -2.68 16.00 14.44
N ILE A 358 -1.68 15.43 15.10
CA ILE A 358 -1.43 15.59 16.55
C ILE A 358 -1.07 17.04 16.89
N ASP A 359 -0.20 17.68 16.10
CA ASP A 359 0.15 19.10 16.23
C ASP A 359 -1.11 19.97 16.10
N ASN A 360 -1.86 19.84 15.00
CA ASN A 360 -3.11 20.56 14.78
C ASN A 360 -4.09 20.40 15.95
N LEU A 361 -4.27 19.16 16.44
CA LEU A 361 -5.20 18.84 17.52
C LEU A 361 -4.75 19.43 18.86
N THR A 362 -3.48 19.33 19.21
CA THR A 362 -2.91 19.90 20.42
C THR A 362 -3.09 21.41 20.43
N ASP A 363 -2.77 22.06 19.31
CA ASP A 363 -2.82 23.49 19.12
C ASP A 363 -4.30 24.00 19.09
N ALA A 364 -5.21 23.26 18.47
CA ALA A 364 -6.64 23.55 18.46
C ALA A 364 -7.36 23.27 19.79
N ALA A 365 -6.97 22.22 20.54
CA ALA A 365 -7.49 21.93 21.88
C ALA A 365 -7.08 23.00 22.89
N ASN A 366 -5.82 23.44 22.85
CA ASN A 366 -5.31 24.56 23.63
C ASN A 366 -6.05 25.86 23.30
N ARG A 367 -6.22 26.19 22.01
CA ARG A 367 -6.99 27.38 21.56
C ARG A 367 -8.46 27.35 22.03
N LYS A 368 -9.11 26.18 22.00
CA LYS A 368 -10.52 26.00 22.42
C LYS A 368 -10.69 25.78 23.92
N GLN A 369 -9.61 25.63 24.69
CA GLN A 369 -9.58 25.28 26.12
C GLN A 369 -10.44 24.03 26.44
N LEU A 370 -10.31 22.98 25.62
CA LEU A 370 -11.02 21.71 25.83
C LEU A 370 -10.57 21.04 27.13
N LYS A 371 -11.47 20.27 27.77
CA LYS A 371 -11.25 19.68 29.11
C LYS A 371 -11.67 18.21 29.22
N ASP A 372 -12.22 17.65 28.17
CA ASP A 372 -12.77 16.30 28.08
C ASP A 372 -12.36 15.65 26.74
N GLY A 373 -12.17 14.33 26.74
CA GLY A 373 -11.78 13.59 25.56
C GLY A 373 -12.86 13.54 24.47
N ASP A 374 -14.15 13.65 24.84
CA ASP A 374 -15.26 13.58 23.88
C ASP A 374 -15.24 14.80 22.92
N ALA A 375 -14.97 16.01 23.42
CA ALA A 375 -14.78 17.18 22.57
C ALA A 375 -13.51 17.12 21.71
N LEU A 376 -12.45 16.46 22.18
CA LEU A 376 -11.23 16.24 21.40
C LEU A 376 -11.43 15.17 20.30
N TYR A 377 -12.27 14.17 20.55
CA TYR A 377 -12.68 13.17 19.56
C TYR A 377 -13.46 13.79 18.40
N GLU A 378 -14.46 14.64 18.67
CA GLU A 378 -15.18 15.36 17.61
C GLU A 378 -14.29 16.37 16.88
N LEU A 379 -13.33 16.99 17.57
CA LEU A 379 -12.31 17.86 16.95
C LEU A 379 -11.42 17.08 15.98
N MET A 380 -10.97 15.88 16.36
CA MET A 380 -10.18 14.98 15.52
C MET A 380 -10.96 14.57 14.26
N LYS A 381 -12.26 14.23 14.36
CA LYS A 381 -13.08 13.96 13.18
C LYS A 381 -13.14 15.14 12.23
N GLN A 382 -13.23 16.37 12.76
CA GLN A 382 -13.25 17.58 11.94
C GLN A 382 -11.92 17.79 11.20
N GLU A 383 -10.78 17.77 11.90
CA GLU A 383 -9.46 17.89 11.27
C GLU A 383 -9.23 16.79 10.20
N MET A 384 -9.67 15.56 10.47
CA MET A 384 -9.61 14.45 9.51
C MET A 384 -10.57 14.62 8.32
N ALA A 385 -11.72 15.27 8.49
CA ALA A 385 -12.62 15.61 7.39
C ALA A 385 -12.06 16.73 6.51
N ASP A 386 -11.45 17.75 7.13
CA ASP A 386 -10.87 18.90 6.45
C ASP A 386 -9.63 18.48 5.63
N MET A 387 -8.74 17.62 6.17
CA MET A 387 -7.64 17.01 5.39
C MET A 387 -8.12 16.23 4.15
N LEU A 388 -9.26 15.54 4.24
CA LEU A 388 -9.83 14.83 3.09
C LEU A 388 -10.60 15.74 2.13
N LYS A 389 -11.01 16.94 2.57
CA LYS A 389 -11.82 17.86 1.76
C LYS A 389 -11.00 18.48 0.63
N GLU A 390 -9.71 18.75 0.84
CA GLU A 390 -8.81 19.23 -0.23
C GLU A 390 -8.65 18.20 -1.37
N ALA A 391 -8.72 16.90 -1.05
CA ALA A 391 -8.67 15.81 -2.03
C ALA A 391 -10.04 15.43 -2.62
N GLU A 392 -11.15 15.98 -2.12
CA GLU A 392 -12.49 15.69 -2.63
C GLU A 392 -12.75 16.44 -3.95
N LYS A 393 -12.59 15.75 -5.09
CA LYS A 393 -13.03 16.27 -6.39
C LYS A 393 -13.61 15.16 -7.26
N PRO A 394 -14.94 15.04 -7.36
CA PRO A 394 -15.59 14.11 -8.28
C PRO A 394 -15.05 14.21 -9.72
N LEU A 395 -15.08 13.09 -10.45
CA LEU A 395 -14.70 13.06 -11.86
C LEU A 395 -15.85 13.59 -12.73
N GLU A 396 -15.68 14.81 -13.22
CA GLU A 396 -16.60 15.43 -14.18
C GLU A 396 -16.17 15.10 -15.62
N ILE A 397 -17.14 14.73 -16.46
CA ILE A 397 -16.94 14.41 -17.87
C ILE A 397 -17.67 15.49 -18.70
N PRO A 398 -16.95 16.49 -19.25
CA PRO A 398 -17.57 17.63 -19.92
C PRO A 398 -18.07 17.25 -21.32
N HIS A 399 -19.27 17.72 -21.67
CA HIS A 399 -19.98 17.32 -22.89
C HIS A 399 -19.28 17.66 -24.22
N ASN A 400 -18.25 18.51 -24.19
CA ASN A 400 -17.46 18.94 -25.36
C ASN A 400 -16.22 18.08 -25.64
N LYS A 401 -15.84 17.14 -24.75
CA LYS A 401 -14.77 16.16 -25.01
C LYS A 401 -15.40 14.80 -25.31
N LYS A 402 -15.29 14.36 -26.58
CA LYS A 402 -15.80 13.06 -27.05
C LYS A 402 -14.76 12.36 -27.95
N PRO A 403 -14.18 11.23 -27.52
CA PRO A 403 -14.28 10.66 -26.18
C PRO A 403 -13.53 11.50 -25.14
N PHE A 404 -14.07 11.55 -23.92
CA PHE A 404 -13.27 11.79 -22.72
C PHE A 404 -12.43 10.54 -22.46
N VAL A 405 -11.12 10.69 -22.24
CA VAL A 405 -10.17 9.56 -22.25
C VAL A 405 -9.59 9.38 -20.86
N ILE A 406 -9.90 8.24 -20.25
CA ILE A 406 -9.41 7.83 -18.93
C ILE A 406 -8.32 6.77 -19.13
N LEU A 407 -7.08 7.09 -18.72
CA LEU A 407 -5.96 6.15 -18.68
C LEU A 407 -5.84 5.57 -17.26
N MET A 408 -6.05 4.27 -17.11
CA MET A 408 -6.11 3.60 -15.80
C MET A 408 -4.76 2.96 -15.47
N VAL A 409 -4.03 3.56 -14.53
CA VAL A 409 -2.67 3.13 -14.15
C VAL A 409 -2.65 2.55 -12.74
N GLY A 410 -1.52 1.94 -12.36
CA GLY A 410 -1.36 1.21 -11.10
C GLY A 410 -0.92 -0.24 -11.29
N VAL A 411 -0.56 -0.89 -10.18
CA VAL A 411 0.13 -2.19 -10.22
C VAL A 411 -0.83 -3.38 -10.39
N ASN A 412 -0.28 -4.58 -10.53
CA ASN A 412 -1.09 -5.79 -10.61
C ASN A 412 -1.80 -6.07 -9.27
N GLY A 413 -3.02 -6.60 -9.31
CA GLY A 413 -3.77 -7.02 -8.12
C GLY A 413 -4.54 -5.92 -7.37
N VAL A 414 -4.30 -4.63 -7.65
CA VAL A 414 -5.03 -3.49 -6.99
C VAL A 414 -6.44 -3.26 -7.54
N GLY A 415 -6.91 -4.09 -8.48
CA GLY A 415 -8.28 -4.04 -9.00
C GLY A 415 -8.52 -3.07 -10.16
N LYS A 416 -7.51 -2.72 -10.96
CA LYS A 416 -7.67 -1.85 -12.16
C LYS A 416 -8.82 -2.30 -13.07
N THR A 417 -8.71 -3.49 -13.66
CA THR A 417 -9.68 -4.08 -14.61
C THR A 417 -11.09 -4.19 -14.00
N THR A 418 -11.18 -4.51 -12.70
CA THR A 418 -12.46 -4.51 -11.94
C THR A 418 -13.04 -3.10 -11.81
N THR A 419 -12.21 -2.11 -11.51
CA THR A 419 -12.60 -0.69 -11.42
C THR A 419 -13.07 -0.17 -12.77
N ILE A 420 -12.42 -0.57 -13.87
CA ILE A 420 -12.86 -0.26 -15.24
C ILE A 420 -14.26 -0.80 -15.50
N GLY A 421 -14.53 -2.07 -15.17
CA GLY A 421 -15.86 -2.67 -15.31
C GLY A 421 -16.95 -1.91 -14.53
N LYS A 422 -16.64 -1.48 -13.30
CA LYS A 422 -17.56 -0.68 -12.47
C LYS A 422 -17.77 0.74 -13.01
N LEU A 423 -16.70 1.47 -13.37
CA LEU A 423 -16.77 2.81 -13.98
C LEU A 423 -17.55 2.80 -15.30
N ALA A 424 -17.25 1.84 -16.19
CA ALA A 424 -17.91 1.68 -17.47
C ALA A 424 -19.43 1.47 -17.30
N LYS A 425 -19.82 0.67 -16.30
CA LYS A 425 -21.23 0.51 -15.94
C LYS A 425 -21.85 1.79 -15.36
N GLN A 426 -21.15 2.47 -14.46
CA GLN A 426 -21.62 3.72 -13.86
C GLN A 426 -21.85 4.81 -14.92
N PHE A 427 -20.99 4.90 -15.94
CA PHE A 427 -21.18 5.85 -17.05
C PHE A 427 -22.32 5.45 -17.99
N GLN A 428 -22.53 4.16 -18.28
CA GLN A 428 -23.73 3.67 -18.97
C GLN A 428 -25.03 4.06 -18.24
N GLU A 429 -25.05 3.91 -16.90
CA GLU A 429 -26.22 4.27 -16.08
C GLU A 429 -26.47 5.78 -16.02
N GLN A 430 -25.43 6.59 -16.27
CA GLN A 430 -25.54 8.03 -16.53
C GLN A 430 -25.91 8.37 -17.99
N GLY A 431 -26.27 7.37 -18.81
CA GLY A 431 -26.65 7.55 -20.22
C GLY A 431 -25.50 7.83 -21.18
N LYS A 432 -24.24 7.67 -20.75
CA LYS A 432 -23.05 7.87 -21.61
C LYS A 432 -22.73 6.60 -22.40
N SER A 433 -22.34 6.75 -23.66
CA SER A 433 -21.71 5.69 -24.43
C SER A 433 -20.26 5.49 -23.98
N VAL A 434 -19.83 4.22 -23.88
CA VAL A 434 -18.51 3.85 -23.37
C VAL A 434 -17.81 2.91 -24.36
N MET A 435 -16.49 2.99 -24.44
CA MET A 435 -15.62 2.02 -25.11
C MET A 435 -14.44 1.68 -24.18
N LEU A 436 -13.94 0.45 -24.26
CA LEU A 436 -12.79 -0.03 -23.48
C LEU A 436 -11.60 -0.34 -24.39
N ALA A 437 -10.38 -0.07 -23.92
CA ALA A 437 -9.14 -0.46 -24.58
C ALA A 437 -8.35 -1.45 -23.71
N ALA A 438 -8.01 -2.62 -24.25
CA ALA A 438 -7.32 -3.71 -23.55
C ALA A 438 -5.78 -3.54 -23.61
N GLY A 439 -5.27 -2.50 -22.96
CA GLY A 439 -3.84 -2.16 -22.96
C GLY A 439 -2.95 -2.92 -21.97
N ASP A 440 -3.44 -3.96 -21.29
CA ASP A 440 -2.59 -4.93 -20.56
C ASP A 440 -2.28 -6.14 -21.47
N THR A 441 -1.66 -5.87 -22.63
CA THR A 441 -1.44 -6.87 -23.69
C THR A 441 -0.51 -8.00 -23.25
N PHE A 442 0.34 -7.76 -22.24
CA PHE A 442 1.22 -8.74 -21.59
C PHE A 442 0.49 -9.75 -20.69
N ARG A 443 -0.84 -9.65 -20.56
CA ARG A 443 -1.66 -10.58 -19.78
C ARG A 443 -2.91 -10.97 -20.58
N ALA A 444 -2.82 -12.08 -21.33
CA ALA A 444 -3.96 -12.62 -22.09
C ALA A 444 -5.26 -12.71 -21.25
N ALA A 445 -5.17 -13.22 -20.02
CA ALA A 445 -6.31 -13.29 -19.09
C ALA A 445 -6.85 -11.92 -18.63
N ALA A 446 -6.09 -10.82 -18.74
CA ALA A 446 -6.58 -9.47 -18.47
C ALA A 446 -7.36 -8.91 -19.68
N VAL A 447 -6.87 -9.16 -20.90
CA VAL A 447 -7.58 -8.86 -22.15
C VAL A 447 -8.91 -9.62 -22.18
N GLU A 448 -8.88 -10.93 -21.93
CA GLU A 448 -10.07 -11.80 -21.83
C GLU A 448 -11.03 -11.32 -20.72
N GLN A 449 -10.52 -11.02 -19.53
CA GLN A 449 -11.35 -10.49 -18.43
C GLN A 449 -12.03 -9.17 -18.82
N LEU A 450 -11.33 -8.26 -19.52
CA LEU A 450 -11.91 -7.00 -19.99
C LEU A 450 -12.93 -7.21 -21.11
N GLN A 451 -12.71 -8.18 -22.02
CA GLN A 451 -13.67 -8.58 -23.05
C GLN A 451 -14.97 -9.14 -22.44
N VAL A 452 -14.87 -10.07 -21.49
CA VAL A 452 -16.04 -10.61 -20.76
C VAL A 452 -16.79 -9.51 -19.99
N TRP A 453 -16.06 -8.55 -19.41
CA TRP A 453 -16.66 -7.35 -18.80
C TRP A 453 -17.43 -6.48 -19.81
N GLY A 454 -16.88 -6.33 -21.02
CA GLY A 454 -17.51 -5.61 -22.12
C GLY A 454 -18.77 -6.32 -22.61
N GLU A 455 -18.68 -7.58 -23.00
CA GLU A 455 -19.79 -8.42 -23.48
C GLU A 455 -20.95 -8.43 -22.49
N ARG A 456 -20.68 -8.70 -21.21
CA ARG A 456 -21.68 -8.74 -20.13
C ARG A 456 -22.46 -7.43 -19.96
N ASN A 457 -21.89 -6.29 -20.39
CA ASN A 457 -22.53 -4.98 -20.31
C ASN A 457 -22.86 -4.39 -21.69
N SER A 458 -22.66 -5.13 -22.78
CA SER A 458 -22.78 -4.65 -24.16
C SER A 458 -21.92 -3.40 -24.46
N ILE A 459 -20.69 -3.38 -23.95
CA ILE A 459 -19.70 -2.30 -24.16
C ILE A 459 -18.65 -2.78 -25.17
N PRO A 460 -18.37 -2.05 -26.26
CA PRO A 460 -17.33 -2.41 -27.20
C PRO A 460 -15.94 -2.36 -26.56
N VAL A 461 -15.17 -3.44 -26.74
CA VAL A 461 -13.76 -3.54 -26.31
C VAL A 461 -12.87 -3.60 -27.54
N ILE A 462 -11.82 -2.80 -27.55
CA ILE A 462 -10.76 -2.82 -28.56
C ILE A 462 -9.54 -3.53 -27.97
N ALA A 463 -9.10 -4.58 -28.65
CA ALA A 463 -7.99 -5.44 -28.25
C ALA A 463 -7.23 -5.91 -29.50
N GLN A 464 -5.96 -6.26 -29.31
CA GLN A 464 -5.14 -6.94 -30.31
C GLN A 464 -4.64 -8.29 -29.71
N HIS A 465 -3.69 -8.95 -30.37
CA HIS A 465 -3.10 -10.19 -29.88
C HIS A 465 -2.27 -9.99 -28.60
N THR A 466 -2.10 -11.06 -27.80
CA THR A 466 -1.23 -11.06 -26.62
C THR A 466 0.19 -10.63 -27.00
N GLY A 467 0.79 -9.70 -26.24
CA GLY A 467 2.11 -9.15 -26.52
C GLY A 467 2.15 -8.04 -27.56
N ALA A 468 1.01 -7.62 -28.13
CA ALA A 468 0.93 -6.44 -28.98
C ALA A 468 1.36 -5.15 -28.25
N ASP A 469 1.73 -4.11 -28.99
CA ASP A 469 2.12 -2.83 -28.42
C ASP A 469 0.92 -2.09 -27.79
N SER A 470 0.90 -2.00 -26.45
CA SER A 470 -0.14 -1.34 -25.65
C SER A 470 -0.48 0.07 -26.15
N ALA A 471 0.52 0.85 -26.56
CA ALA A 471 0.31 2.19 -27.10
C ALA A 471 -0.42 2.20 -28.45
N SER A 472 -0.22 1.16 -29.27
CA SER A 472 -0.92 0.97 -30.54
C SER A 472 -2.38 0.50 -30.33
N VAL A 473 -2.63 -0.44 -29.40
CA VAL A 473 -4.00 -0.85 -29.02
C VAL A 473 -4.83 0.35 -28.54
N VAL A 474 -4.23 1.21 -27.72
CA VAL A 474 -4.88 2.40 -27.17
C VAL A 474 -5.08 3.50 -28.23
N PHE A 475 -4.17 3.64 -29.20
CA PHE A 475 -4.33 4.53 -30.34
C PHE A 475 -5.50 4.12 -31.24
N ASP A 476 -5.58 2.83 -31.59
CA ASP A 476 -6.69 2.27 -32.37
C ASP A 476 -8.03 2.44 -31.64
N ALA A 477 -8.04 2.25 -30.32
CA ALA A 477 -9.23 2.46 -29.50
C ALA A 477 -9.68 3.92 -29.46
N PHE A 478 -8.75 4.87 -29.41
CA PHE A 478 -9.07 6.31 -29.47
C PHE A 478 -9.61 6.71 -30.85
N GLN A 479 -8.99 6.22 -31.94
CA GLN A 479 -9.51 6.39 -33.30
C GLN A 479 -10.93 5.79 -33.45
N ALA A 480 -11.14 4.58 -32.94
CA ALA A 480 -12.45 3.91 -33.00
C ALA A 480 -13.52 4.62 -32.15
N ALA A 481 -13.14 5.18 -31.00
CA ALA A 481 -14.03 5.94 -30.12
C ALA A 481 -14.43 7.29 -30.75
N GLN A 482 -13.48 8.02 -31.37
CA GLN A 482 -13.77 9.23 -32.15
C GLN A 482 -14.71 8.93 -33.33
N ALA A 483 -14.36 7.94 -34.17
CA ALA A 483 -15.16 7.57 -35.35
C ALA A 483 -16.59 7.11 -35.01
N ARG A 484 -16.82 6.58 -33.81
CA ARG A 484 -18.14 6.17 -33.30
C ARG A 484 -18.82 7.21 -32.40
N ASN A 485 -18.22 8.41 -32.24
CA ASN A 485 -18.72 9.50 -31.39
C ASN A 485 -19.00 9.09 -29.93
N VAL A 486 -18.16 8.21 -29.38
CA VAL A 486 -18.29 7.68 -28.02
C VAL A 486 -18.02 8.78 -26.98
N ASP A 487 -18.79 8.81 -25.89
CA ASP A 487 -18.63 9.81 -24.82
C ASP A 487 -17.40 9.55 -23.95
N VAL A 488 -17.12 8.28 -23.60
CA VAL A 488 -16.02 7.89 -22.71
C VAL A 488 -15.19 6.72 -23.27
N LEU A 489 -13.88 6.87 -23.30
CA LEU A 489 -12.92 5.79 -23.53
C LEU A 489 -12.16 5.50 -22.25
N ILE A 490 -12.14 4.24 -21.81
CA ILE A 490 -11.34 3.79 -20.66
C ILE A 490 -10.28 2.79 -21.12
N ALA A 491 -9.00 3.11 -20.91
CA ALA A 491 -7.87 2.26 -21.27
C ALA A 491 -7.28 1.58 -20.03
N ASP A 492 -7.24 0.24 -20.01
CA ASP A 492 -6.45 -0.53 -19.04
C ASP A 492 -4.97 -0.54 -19.44
N THR A 493 -4.07 -0.82 -18.50
CA THR A 493 -2.62 -0.88 -18.75
C THR A 493 -1.96 -2.04 -18.01
N ALA A 494 -0.76 -2.42 -18.44
CA ALA A 494 0.15 -3.23 -17.64
C ALA A 494 0.37 -2.64 -16.22
N GLY A 495 0.74 -3.49 -15.26
CA GLY A 495 0.98 -3.13 -13.85
C GLY A 495 2.15 -3.86 -13.19
N ARG A 496 3.14 -4.30 -13.98
CA ARG A 496 4.28 -5.12 -13.52
C ARG A 496 5.38 -4.26 -12.85
N LEU A 497 5.11 -3.76 -11.63
CA LEU A 497 5.99 -2.83 -10.89
C LEU A 497 7.42 -3.34 -10.68
N GLN A 498 7.67 -4.66 -10.73
CA GLN A 498 9.03 -5.20 -10.58
C GLN A 498 10.02 -4.64 -11.63
N ASN A 499 9.53 -4.29 -12.83
CA ASN A 499 10.34 -3.70 -13.91
C ASN A 499 9.96 -2.22 -14.08
N LYS A 500 10.17 -1.42 -13.02
CA LYS A 500 9.68 -0.03 -12.89
C LYS A 500 9.92 0.81 -14.14
N ASP A 501 11.17 0.87 -14.60
CA ASP A 501 11.58 1.80 -15.66
C ASP A 501 10.89 1.47 -17.00
N ASN A 502 10.78 0.19 -17.34
CA ASN A 502 10.08 -0.27 -18.54
C ASN A 502 8.57 0.05 -18.47
N LEU A 503 7.95 -0.16 -17.30
CA LEU A 503 6.53 0.17 -17.09
C LEU A 503 6.28 1.68 -17.20
N MET A 504 7.15 2.52 -16.64
CA MET A 504 7.00 3.98 -16.74
C MET A 504 7.21 4.48 -18.17
N GLN A 505 8.20 3.95 -18.89
CA GLN A 505 8.42 4.25 -20.31
C GLN A 505 7.25 3.81 -21.21
N GLU A 506 6.61 2.66 -20.91
CA GLU A 506 5.41 2.20 -21.60
C GLU A 506 4.23 3.16 -21.39
N LEU A 507 4.01 3.61 -20.16
CA LEU A 507 2.93 4.54 -19.80
C LEU A 507 3.17 5.95 -20.38
N GLU A 508 4.40 6.45 -20.34
CA GLU A 508 4.82 7.66 -21.06
C GLU A 508 4.55 7.53 -22.57
N LYS A 509 4.87 6.38 -23.17
CA LYS A 509 4.64 6.12 -24.59
C LYS A 509 3.15 6.15 -24.92
N ILE A 510 2.30 5.50 -24.10
CA ILE A 510 0.84 5.53 -24.27
C ILE A 510 0.32 6.98 -24.23
N ALA A 511 0.67 7.75 -23.21
CA ALA A 511 0.24 9.15 -23.08
C ALA A 511 0.75 10.02 -24.25
N ARG A 512 2.01 9.85 -24.66
CA ARG A 512 2.62 10.55 -25.81
C ARG A 512 2.00 10.17 -27.15
N VAL A 513 1.43 8.97 -27.27
CA VAL A 513 0.70 8.51 -28.46
C VAL A 513 -0.75 9.04 -28.47
N MET A 514 -1.44 9.09 -27.33
CA MET A 514 -2.74 9.77 -27.21
C MET A 514 -2.66 11.25 -27.65
N LYS A 515 -1.59 11.97 -27.24
CA LYS A 515 -1.37 13.38 -27.57
C LYS A 515 -1.17 13.70 -29.06
N LYS A 516 -1.09 12.67 -29.92
CA LYS A 516 -1.12 12.83 -31.38
C LYS A 516 -2.53 13.00 -31.95
N LEU A 517 -3.56 12.62 -31.18
CA LEU A 517 -4.98 12.64 -31.59
C LEU A 517 -5.76 13.76 -30.91
N ASP A 518 -5.51 14.00 -29.63
CA ASP A 518 -5.98 15.18 -28.88
C ASP A 518 -4.84 15.63 -27.95
N PRO A 519 -4.31 16.87 -28.08
CA PRO A 519 -3.27 17.39 -27.20
C PRO A 519 -3.62 17.35 -25.69
N ASP A 520 -4.91 17.39 -25.35
CA ASP A 520 -5.40 17.36 -23.97
C ASP A 520 -5.58 15.91 -23.43
N ALA A 521 -5.36 14.88 -24.24
CA ALA A 521 -5.52 13.48 -23.83
C ALA A 521 -4.23 12.89 -23.22
N PRO A 522 -4.30 11.93 -22.28
CA PRO A 522 -5.51 11.50 -21.55
C PRO A 522 -6.09 12.64 -20.71
N HIS A 523 -7.41 12.74 -20.71
CA HIS A 523 -8.16 13.76 -19.97
C HIS A 523 -8.22 13.46 -18.47
N GLU A 524 -8.08 12.19 -18.09
CA GLU A 524 -7.87 11.74 -16.73
C GLU A 524 -6.80 10.63 -16.71
N VAL A 525 -5.76 10.78 -15.90
CA VAL A 525 -4.83 9.71 -15.54
C VAL A 525 -5.20 9.25 -14.13
N MET A 526 -5.86 8.10 -14.07
CA MET A 526 -6.44 7.53 -12.86
C MET A 526 -5.54 6.44 -12.29
N LEU A 527 -4.84 6.72 -11.18
CA LEU A 527 -4.12 5.68 -10.44
C LEU A 527 -5.09 4.87 -9.57
N THR A 528 -5.11 3.55 -9.76
CA THR A 528 -5.76 2.62 -8.82
C THR A 528 -4.76 2.13 -7.79
N ILE A 529 -5.08 2.25 -6.51
CA ILE A 529 -4.29 1.75 -5.36
C ILE A 529 -5.15 0.90 -4.42
N ASP A 530 -4.50 -0.01 -3.70
CA ASP A 530 -5.11 -0.95 -2.76
C ASP A 530 -4.89 -0.48 -1.32
N ALA A 531 -5.97 -0.21 -0.60
CA ALA A 531 -5.95 0.27 0.80
C ALA A 531 -5.30 -0.72 1.78
N GLY A 532 -5.19 -2.01 1.42
CA GLY A 532 -4.44 -3.00 2.19
C GLY A 532 -2.93 -2.81 2.17
N THR A 533 -2.38 -2.02 1.25
CA THR A 533 -0.93 -1.94 1.01
C THR A 533 -0.18 -0.91 1.85
N GLY A 534 -0.90 -0.08 2.63
CA GLY A 534 -0.33 0.90 3.56
C GLY A 534 0.65 1.85 2.86
N GLN A 535 1.81 2.12 3.48
CA GLN A 535 2.85 3.00 2.93
C GLN A 535 3.35 2.62 1.51
N ASN A 536 3.11 1.39 1.01
CA ASN A 536 3.41 1.06 -0.38
C ASN A 536 2.50 1.76 -1.39
N ALA A 537 1.33 2.27 -0.99
CA ALA A 537 0.51 3.12 -1.83
C ALA A 537 1.17 4.50 -2.04
N ILE A 538 1.78 5.07 -0.99
CA ILE A 538 2.48 6.38 -1.04
C ILE A 538 3.65 6.34 -2.03
N SER A 539 4.46 5.29 -2.00
CA SER A 539 5.56 5.13 -2.96
C SER A 539 5.08 4.88 -4.40
N GLN A 540 3.91 4.26 -4.58
CA GLN A 540 3.26 4.14 -5.90
C GLN A 540 2.74 5.49 -6.40
N VAL A 541 1.98 6.25 -5.60
CA VAL A 541 1.43 7.57 -6.02
C VAL A 541 2.57 8.48 -6.48
N ASN A 542 3.66 8.56 -5.71
CA ASN A 542 4.83 9.34 -6.11
C ASN A 542 5.41 8.88 -7.46
N LEU A 543 5.67 7.58 -7.63
CA LEU A 543 6.31 7.04 -8.84
C LEU A 543 5.46 7.24 -10.11
N PHE A 544 4.17 6.91 -10.05
CA PHE A 544 3.27 7.09 -11.20
C PHE A 544 3.04 8.58 -11.49
N ASN A 545 3.00 9.45 -10.48
CA ASN A 545 2.88 10.90 -10.69
C ASN A 545 4.10 11.50 -11.37
N GLN A 546 5.31 11.07 -11.01
CA GLN A 546 6.55 11.50 -11.66
C GLN A 546 6.64 11.06 -13.13
N ALA A 547 6.08 9.90 -13.49
CA ALA A 547 6.16 9.35 -14.84
C ALA A 547 5.10 9.91 -15.82
N VAL A 548 3.83 10.01 -15.40
CA VAL A 548 2.73 10.38 -16.31
C VAL A 548 1.90 11.59 -15.88
N GLY A 549 2.05 12.07 -14.64
CA GLY A 549 1.20 13.11 -14.05
C GLY A 549 -0.20 12.58 -13.74
N LEU A 550 -0.49 12.35 -12.47
CA LEU A 550 -1.78 11.84 -12.03
C LEU A 550 -2.80 12.99 -11.89
N THR A 551 -4.02 12.75 -12.34
CA THR A 551 -5.14 13.71 -12.20
C THR A 551 -6.28 13.16 -11.34
N GLY A 552 -6.25 11.86 -11.02
CA GLY A 552 -7.19 11.22 -10.12
C GLY A 552 -6.64 9.96 -9.47
N ILE A 553 -7.16 9.64 -8.28
CA ILE A 553 -6.87 8.41 -7.54
C ILE A 553 -8.18 7.64 -7.26
N THR A 554 -8.14 6.32 -7.45
CA THR A 554 -9.15 5.38 -6.97
C THR A 554 -8.54 4.45 -5.92
N LEU A 555 -9.10 4.45 -4.71
CA LEU A 555 -8.65 3.60 -3.60
C LEU A 555 -9.58 2.39 -3.42
N THR A 556 -9.05 1.17 -3.51
CA THR A 556 -9.84 -0.08 -3.52
C THR A 556 -9.61 -0.94 -2.28
N LYS A 557 -10.46 -1.96 -2.10
CA LYS A 557 -10.39 -2.99 -1.04
C LYS A 557 -10.43 -2.45 0.40
N LEU A 558 -11.13 -1.34 0.62
CA LEU A 558 -11.35 -0.79 1.96
C LEU A 558 -12.10 -1.77 2.88
N ASP A 559 -12.94 -2.63 2.31
CA ASP A 559 -13.63 -3.77 2.93
C ASP A 559 -12.70 -4.93 3.31
N GLY A 560 -11.58 -5.05 2.60
CA GLY A 560 -10.54 -6.05 2.85
C GLY A 560 -9.73 -5.75 4.12
N THR A 561 -9.57 -4.48 4.48
CA THR A 561 -8.44 -4.01 5.32
C THR A 561 -8.83 -3.27 6.60
N ALA A 562 -7.97 -3.35 7.61
CA ALA A 562 -7.99 -2.50 8.80
C ALA A 562 -7.03 -1.29 8.71
N LYS A 563 -6.31 -1.16 7.58
CA LYS A 563 -5.24 -0.17 7.30
C LYS A 563 -5.69 0.98 6.41
N GLY A 564 -6.99 1.32 6.43
CA GLY A 564 -7.56 2.34 5.55
C GLY A 564 -7.08 3.78 5.81
N GLY A 565 -6.27 4.03 6.85
CA GLY A 565 -5.69 5.34 7.15
C GLY A 565 -4.75 5.89 6.06
N VAL A 566 -4.27 5.03 5.17
CA VAL A 566 -3.50 5.42 3.98
C VAL A 566 -4.20 6.48 3.10
N ILE A 567 -5.54 6.58 3.17
CA ILE A 567 -6.30 7.62 2.45
C ILE A 567 -5.91 9.05 2.85
N PHE A 568 -5.67 9.29 4.15
CA PHE A 568 -5.26 10.59 4.68
C PHE A 568 -3.84 10.93 4.22
N ALA A 569 -2.94 9.95 4.29
CA ALA A 569 -1.56 10.06 3.84
C ALA A 569 -1.42 10.37 2.34
N VAL A 570 -2.35 9.84 1.52
CA VAL A 570 -2.42 10.13 0.08
C VAL A 570 -2.96 11.53 -0.19
N ALA A 571 -4.02 11.94 0.50
CA ALA A 571 -4.63 13.26 0.37
C ALA A 571 -3.62 14.38 0.71
N ASP A 572 -3.01 14.29 1.90
CA ASP A 572 -2.08 15.28 2.45
C ASP A 572 -0.84 15.51 1.58
N LYS A 573 -0.23 14.43 1.08
CA LYS A 573 1.10 14.49 0.46
C LYS A 573 1.13 14.83 -1.03
N PHE A 574 0.05 14.58 -1.76
CA PHE A 574 0.11 14.58 -3.24
C PHE A 574 -0.79 15.58 -3.94
N GLN A 575 -1.83 16.12 -3.28
CA GLN A 575 -2.82 17.03 -3.88
C GLN A 575 -3.51 16.50 -5.16
N VAL A 576 -3.37 15.19 -5.46
CA VAL A 576 -4.08 14.51 -6.55
C VAL A 576 -5.45 14.10 -6.02
N PRO A 577 -6.56 14.53 -6.64
CA PRO A 577 -7.88 14.27 -6.07
C PRO A 577 -8.24 12.79 -5.99
N ILE A 578 -8.84 12.40 -4.88
CA ILE A 578 -9.45 11.09 -4.71
C ILE A 578 -10.81 11.15 -5.39
N ARG A 579 -10.98 10.35 -6.43
CA ARG A 579 -12.16 10.35 -7.31
C ARG A 579 -13.19 9.31 -6.87
N TYR A 580 -12.70 8.14 -6.48
CA TYR A 580 -13.52 6.98 -6.15
C TYR A 580 -12.93 6.14 -5.02
N ILE A 581 -13.82 5.47 -4.28
CA ILE A 581 -13.48 4.46 -3.28
C ILE A 581 -14.22 3.14 -3.57
N GLY A 582 -13.47 2.03 -3.51
CA GLY A 582 -13.96 0.67 -3.70
C GLY A 582 -14.11 -0.05 -2.37
N VAL A 583 -15.35 -0.41 -2.03
CA VAL A 583 -15.79 -0.88 -0.69
C VAL A 583 -16.49 -2.25 -0.74
N GLY A 584 -16.11 -3.07 -1.72
CA GLY A 584 -16.65 -4.40 -1.97
C GLY A 584 -16.41 -4.88 -3.40
N GLU A 585 -16.73 -6.15 -3.68
CA GLU A 585 -16.55 -6.75 -5.01
C GLU A 585 -17.69 -6.42 -5.99
N GLY A 586 -18.90 -6.15 -5.49
CA GLY A 586 -20.11 -5.97 -6.29
C GLY A 586 -20.09 -4.74 -7.19
N ILE A 587 -20.91 -4.76 -8.25
CA ILE A 587 -20.93 -3.70 -9.29
C ILE A 587 -21.20 -2.30 -8.70
N ASP A 588 -22.15 -2.20 -7.77
CA ASP A 588 -22.53 -0.98 -7.05
C ASP A 588 -21.42 -0.45 -6.10
N ASP A 589 -20.42 -1.27 -5.76
CA ASP A 589 -19.53 -1.04 -4.61
C ASP A 589 -18.27 -0.23 -4.99
N LEU A 590 -18.32 0.49 -6.12
CA LEU A 590 -17.48 1.66 -6.38
C LEU A 590 -18.32 2.91 -6.11
N ARG A 591 -17.86 3.76 -5.19
CA ARG A 591 -18.49 5.04 -4.88
C ARG A 591 -17.62 6.18 -5.41
N THR A 592 -18.25 7.24 -5.91
CA THR A 592 -17.59 8.54 -6.00
C THR A 592 -17.19 8.98 -4.59
N PHE A 593 -15.96 9.46 -4.42
CA PHE A 593 -15.45 9.85 -3.12
C PHE A 593 -16.10 11.16 -2.63
N LYS A 594 -16.27 11.23 -1.31
CA LYS A 594 -16.66 12.39 -0.51
C LYS A 594 -16.02 12.24 0.86
N SER A 595 -15.50 13.31 1.45
CA SER A 595 -14.90 13.25 2.79
C SER A 595 -15.96 13.06 3.87
N GLU A 596 -17.06 13.79 3.80
CA GLU A 596 -18.16 13.77 4.78
C GLU A 596 -18.79 12.37 4.92
N ASP A 597 -19.34 11.80 3.84
CA ASP A 597 -19.91 10.43 3.84
C ASP A 597 -18.89 9.38 4.34
N PHE A 598 -17.59 9.56 4.08
CA PHE A 598 -16.53 8.63 4.48
C PHE A 598 -16.19 8.74 5.98
N ILE A 599 -16.03 9.96 6.50
CA ILE A 599 -15.77 10.23 7.92
C ILE A 599 -16.97 9.82 8.77
N GLU A 600 -18.20 10.15 8.36
CA GLU A 600 -19.40 9.73 9.09
C GLU A 600 -19.50 8.19 9.15
N ALA A 601 -19.25 7.49 8.04
CA ALA A 601 -19.25 6.03 8.04
C ALA A 601 -18.13 5.43 8.92
N LEU A 602 -16.93 6.00 8.87
CA LEU A 602 -15.76 5.57 9.65
C LEU A 602 -15.95 5.74 11.15
N PHE A 603 -16.54 6.86 11.59
CA PHE A 603 -16.70 7.23 13.01
C PHE A 603 -18.14 7.06 13.54
N SER A 604 -19.05 6.49 12.76
CA SER A 604 -20.39 6.10 13.22
C SER A 604 -20.32 5.15 14.43
N ASN A 605 -21.20 5.31 15.42
CA ASN A 605 -21.40 4.25 16.43
C ASN A 605 -22.12 3.04 15.82
N GLU A 606 -22.06 1.88 16.46
CA GLU A 606 -22.73 0.67 15.96
C GLU A 606 -24.23 0.66 16.29
N ASP A 607 -24.62 1.15 17.47
CA ASP A 607 -26.00 1.21 17.99
C ASP A 607 -26.88 2.33 17.39
N ALA A 608 -26.69 2.65 16.11
CA ALA A 608 -27.43 3.66 15.34
C ALA A 608 -27.63 3.23 13.87
#